data_AF-A0A3C1XDK4-F1
#
_entry.id   AF-A0A3C1XDK4-F1
#
_cell.length_a   1.000
_cell.length_b   1.000
_cell.length_c   1.000
_cell.angle_alpha   90.00
_cell.angle_beta   90.00
_cell.angle_gamma   90.00
#
_symmetry.space_group_name_H-M   'P 1'
#
loop_
_entity.id
_entity.type
_entity.pdbx_description
1 polymer ?
#
loop_
_entity_poly.entity_id
_entity_poly.type
_entity_poly.pdbx_seq_one_letter_code
_entity_poly.pdbx_strand_id
1 'polypeptide(L)'
;MNLWYEGLESTVKAMVRPVADSFETGVVNQHELSWTGSLWVPTNLDDFPEVEADVTRVVSSGTPRAFSLSLADVVHLSGPGRAFPNHEGRMVPDGAAAWWLRTPAGVEGGTERAWRVTHRYDDNNLGQLRSGWRTTSWLNIRPALIINQ
;
A
#
# COMPACT_ATOMS: atom_id res chain seq x y z
N MET A 1 3.58 -0.18 13.98
CA MET A 1 2.56 -1.15 13.51
C MET A 1 2.20 -2.15 14.60
N ASN A 2 3.17 -2.74 15.31
CA ASN A 2 2.89 -3.66 16.43
C ASN A 2 2.04 -3.03 17.55
N LEU A 3 2.38 -1.83 18.04
CA LEU A 3 1.57 -1.14 19.07
C LEU A 3 0.11 -0.91 18.65
N TRP A 4 -0.14 -0.63 17.37
CA TRP A 4 -1.51 -0.48 16.85
C TRP A 4 -2.27 -1.81 16.90
N TYR A 5 -1.63 -2.89 16.47
CA TYR A 5 -2.22 -4.23 16.49
C TYR A 5 -2.43 -4.73 17.93
N GLU A 6 -1.46 -4.51 18.82
CA GLU A 6 -1.52 -4.84 20.24
C GLU A 6 -2.62 -4.08 20.98
N GLY A 7 -3.00 -2.89 20.51
CA GLY A 7 -4.13 -2.13 21.05
C GLY A 7 -5.52 -2.64 20.64
N LEU A 8 -5.62 -3.57 19.67
CA LEU A 8 -6.91 -4.12 19.25
C LEU A 8 -7.51 -5.03 20.33
N GLU A 9 -8.85 -5.05 20.39
CA GLU A 9 -9.59 -5.99 21.23
C GLU A 9 -9.24 -7.44 20.87
N SER A 10 -9.29 -8.32 21.88
CA SER A 10 -9.00 -9.74 21.72
C SER A 10 -9.89 -10.41 20.68
N THR A 11 -11.17 -10.02 20.62
CA THR A 11 -12.13 -10.51 19.61
C THR A 11 -11.68 -10.19 18.19
N VAL A 12 -11.18 -8.97 17.94
CA VAL A 12 -10.66 -8.59 16.62
C VAL A 12 -9.42 -9.41 16.30
N LYS A 13 -8.46 -9.50 17.24
CA LYS A 13 -7.24 -10.31 17.07
C LYS A 13 -7.54 -11.77 16.76
N ALA A 14 -8.57 -12.34 17.39
CA ALA A 14 -8.99 -13.72 17.14
C ALA A 14 -9.54 -13.95 15.72
N MET A 15 -10.02 -12.90 15.05
CA MET A 15 -10.48 -12.96 13.65
C MET A 15 -9.35 -12.75 12.64
N VAL A 16 -8.18 -12.27 13.06
CA VAL A 16 -7.07 -11.94 12.15
C VAL A 16 -6.44 -13.22 11.61
N ARG A 17 -6.36 -13.28 10.28
CA ARG A 17 -5.76 -14.39 9.54
C ARG A 17 -4.24 -14.20 9.47
N PRO A 18 -3.47 -15.31 9.51
CA PRO A 18 -2.02 -15.24 9.41
C PRO A 18 -1.58 -14.81 8.01
N VAL A 19 -0.56 -13.95 7.96
CA VAL A 19 0.15 -13.55 6.74
C VAL A 19 1.63 -13.93 6.87
N ALA A 20 2.36 -13.97 5.75
CA ALA A 20 3.79 -14.28 5.77
C ALA A 20 4.57 -13.35 6.71
N ASP A 21 5.61 -13.89 7.36
CA ASP A 21 6.43 -13.12 8.31
C ASP A 21 7.37 -12.13 7.60
N SER A 22 7.66 -12.39 6.33
CA SER A 22 8.44 -11.55 5.41
C SER A 22 7.77 -11.49 4.04
N PHE A 23 8.02 -10.41 3.30
CA PHE A 23 7.50 -10.18 1.95
C PHE A 23 8.64 -10.01 0.96
N GLU A 24 8.52 -10.65 -0.20
CA GLU A 24 9.36 -10.38 -1.36
C GLU A 24 8.64 -9.34 -2.21
N THR A 25 9.12 -8.09 -2.21
CA THR A 25 8.35 -6.95 -2.72
C THR A 25 8.67 -6.53 -4.15
N GLY A 26 9.81 -6.97 -4.68
CA GLY A 26 10.40 -6.40 -5.89
C GLY A 26 10.73 -4.91 -5.76
N VAL A 27 11.01 -4.26 -6.89
CA VAL A 27 11.22 -2.81 -7.00
C VAL A 27 10.80 -2.32 -8.39
N VAL A 28 10.13 -1.16 -8.45
CA VAL A 28 9.81 -0.49 -9.72
C VAL A 28 9.75 1.02 -9.53
N ASN A 29 10.41 1.78 -10.40
CA ASN A 29 10.35 3.24 -10.38
C ASN A 29 9.05 3.73 -11.04
N GLN A 30 8.56 4.89 -10.59
CA GLN A 30 7.30 5.44 -11.11
C GLN A 30 7.33 5.73 -12.62
N HIS A 31 8.47 6.11 -13.18
CA HIS A 31 8.61 6.43 -14.59
C HIS A 31 8.65 5.20 -15.51
N GLU A 32 8.78 3.99 -14.94
CA GLU A 32 8.75 2.73 -15.69
C GLU A 32 7.30 2.20 -15.85
N LEU A 33 6.35 2.78 -15.12
CA LEU A 33 4.94 2.41 -15.17
C LEU A 33 4.14 3.34 -16.09
N SER A 34 3.26 2.74 -16.87
CA SER A 34 2.18 3.41 -17.59
C SER A 34 0.91 3.45 -16.74
N TRP A 35 0.07 4.47 -16.87
CA TRP A 35 -1.02 4.74 -15.92
C TRP A 35 -2.38 4.92 -16.58
N THR A 36 -3.40 4.42 -15.88
CA THR A 36 -4.76 4.92 -16.05
C THR A 36 -4.92 6.24 -15.29
N GLY A 37 -5.55 7.22 -15.95
CA GLY A 37 -5.82 8.53 -15.35
C GLY A 37 -4.57 9.21 -14.76
N SER A 38 -4.79 10.03 -13.73
CA SER A 38 -3.73 10.75 -13.03
C SER A 38 -3.06 9.86 -11.97
N LEU A 39 -2.25 8.90 -12.42
CA LEU A 39 -1.54 7.95 -11.54
C LEU A 39 -2.50 7.14 -10.65
N TRP A 40 -3.62 6.71 -11.24
CA TRP A 40 -4.63 5.92 -10.53
C TRP A 40 -4.17 4.48 -10.33
N VAL A 41 -4.07 3.71 -11.41
CA VAL A 41 -3.63 2.31 -11.41
C VAL A 41 -2.70 2.11 -12.61
N PRO A 42 -1.53 1.47 -12.43
CA PRO A 42 -0.63 1.18 -13.53
C PRO A 42 -1.26 0.15 -14.49
N THR A 43 -0.98 0.28 -15.78
CA THR A 43 -1.53 -0.60 -16.83
C THR A 43 -0.59 -1.73 -17.23
N ASN A 44 0.66 -1.71 -16.77
CA ASN A 44 1.72 -2.63 -17.16
C ASN A 44 2.48 -3.18 -15.94
N LEU A 45 1.78 -3.40 -14.82
CA LEU A 45 2.42 -3.93 -13.60
C LEU A 45 2.95 -5.36 -13.81
N ASP A 46 2.32 -6.09 -14.72
CA ASP A 46 2.69 -7.45 -15.16
C ASP A 46 4.06 -7.53 -15.85
N ASP A 47 4.61 -6.40 -16.34
CA ASP A 47 6.00 -6.33 -16.80
C ASP A 47 7.01 -6.47 -15.63
N PHE A 48 6.56 -6.35 -14.37
CA PHE A 48 7.37 -6.38 -13.16
C PHE A 48 6.91 -7.52 -12.23
N PRO A 49 7.22 -8.79 -12.56
CA PRO A 49 6.60 -9.96 -11.94
C PRO A 49 6.84 -10.06 -10.43
N GLU A 50 7.99 -9.63 -9.91
CA GLU A 50 8.25 -9.60 -8.47
C GLU A 50 7.34 -8.61 -7.74
N VAL A 51 7.08 -7.44 -8.36
CA VAL A 51 6.20 -6.42 -7.79
C VAL A 51 4.74 -6.85 -7.90
N GLU A 52 4.34 -7.42 -9.04
CA GLU A 52 3.00 -7.95 -9.26
C GLU A 52 2.67 -9.10 -8.29
N ALA A 53 3.65 -9.97 -8.01
CA ALA A 53 3.49 -11.12 -7.13
C ALA A 53 3.35 -10.75 -5.64
N ASP A 54 3.81 -9.56 -5.23
CA ASP A 54 3.76 -9.01 -3.87
C ASP A 54 2.32 -8.65 -3.43
N VAL A 55 1.33 -9.50 -3.70
CA VAL A 55 -0.02 -9.42 -3.15
C VAL A 55 -0.07 -10.20 -1.84
N THR A 56 -0.56 -9.56 -0.78
CA THR A 56 -0.70 -10.16 0.54
C THR A 56 -1.78 -11.22 0.54
N ARG A 57 -1.46 -12.41 1.05
CA ARG A 57 -2.36 -13.55 1.12
C ARG A 57 -2.33 -14.18 2.50
N VAL A 58 -3.38 -14.94 2.81
CA VAL A 58 -3.40 -15.79 4.00
C VAL A 58 -2.41 -16.93 3.80
N VAL A 59 -1.51 -17.12 4.77
CA VAL A 59 -0.50 -18.18 4.76
C VAL A 59 -0.60 -18.95 6.06
N SER A 60 -0.85 -20.26 5.99
CA SER A 60 -1.11 -21.10 7.18
C SER A 60 0.07 -21.17 8.14
N SER A 61 1.31 -21.05 7.64
CA SER A 61 2.54 -21.01 8.44
C SER A 61 2.91 -19.60 8.92
N GLY A 62 2.11 -18.59 8.61
CA GLY A 62 2.39 -17.20 8.96
C GLY A 62 1.89 -16.80 10.35
N THR A 63 2.01 -15.51 10.64
CA THR A 63 1.60 -14.93 11.93
C THR A 63 0.37 -14.03 11.77
N PRO A 64 -0.65 -14.12 12.65
CA PRO A 64 -1.72 -13.12 12.73
C PRO A 64 -1.16 -11.75 13.17
N ARG A 65 -1.09 -10.80 12.25
CA ARG A 65 -0.53 -9.47 12.49
C ARG A 65 -1.07 -8.44 11.52
N ALA A 66 -0.89 -7.17 11.87
CA ALA A 66 -1.00 -6.08 10.91
C ALA A 66 0.18 -6.06 9.93
N PHE A 67 -0.10 -5.64 8.70
CA PHE A 67 0.90 -5.47 7.64
C PHE A 67 0.67 -4.15 6.88
N SER A 68 1.69 -3.74 6.14
CA SER A 68 1.64 -2.58 5.24
C SER A 68 1.26 -3.05 3.85
N LEU A 69 0.32 -2.39 3.17
CA LEU A 69 -0.04 -2.74 1.79
C LEU A 69 1.14 -2.53 0.82
N SER A 70 1.25 -3.38 -0.20
CA SER A 70 2.15 -3.20 -1.35
C SER A 70 1.50 -2.37 -2.45
N LEU A 71 2.26 -2.04 -3.49
CA LEU A 71 1.73 -1.52 -4.73
C LEU A 71 0.71 -2.48 -5.34
N ALA A 72 1.04 -3.77 -5.43
CA ALA A 72 0.13 -4.78 -5.99
C ALA A 72 -1.16 -4.95 -5.17
N ASP A 73 -1.08 -4.88 -3.84
CA ASP A 73 -2.28 -4.88 -2.98
C ASP A 73 -3.19 -3.69 -3.30
N VAL A 74 -2.62 -2.49 -3.39
CA VAL A 74 -3.41 -1.29 -3.68
C VAL A 74 -4.03 -1.37 -5.07
N VAL A 75 -3.31 -1.87 -6.08
CA VAL A 75 -3.83 -2.11 -7.43
C VAL A 75 -4.98 -3.12 -7.39
N HIS A 76 -4.81 -4.24 -6.71
CA HIS A 76 -5.85 -5.27 -6.58
C HIS A 76 -7.10 -4.75 -5.86
N LEU A 77 -6.93 -3.89 -4.85
CA LEU A 77 -8.01 -3.32 -4.07
C LEU A 77 -8.67 -2.09 -4.72
N SER A 78 -8.16 -1.64 -5.88
CA SER A 78 -8.66 -0.44 -6.56
C SER A 78 -9.59 -0.76 -7.71
N GLY A 79 -10.65 0.04 -7.82
CA GLY A 79 -11.67 -0.04 -8.87
C GLY A 79 -13.09 -0.19 -8.33
N PRO A 80 -14.12 -0.06 -9.20
CA PRO A 80 -15.52 -0.12 -8.81
C PRO A 80 -15.84 -1.40 -8.01
N GLY A 81 -16.58 -1.24 -6.90
CA GLY A 81 -16.98 -2.36 -6.03
C GLY A 81 -15.86 -2.94 -5.16
N ARG A 82 -14.66 -2.35 -5.15
CA ARG A 82 -13.52 -2.77 -4.31
C ARG A 82 -13.31 -1.79 -3.16
N ALA A 83 -12.34 -2.09 -2.29
CA ALA A 83 -12.04 -1.29 -1.11
C ALA A 83 -11.69 0.17 -1.45
N PHE A 84 -11.06 0.40 -2.60
CA PHE A 84 -10.72 1.73 -3.11
C PHE A 84 -11.42 2.00 -4.46
N PRO A 85 -12.68 2.47 -4.44
CA PRO A 85 -13.45 2.66 -5.68
C PRO A 85 -12.89 3.76 -6.59
N ASN A 86 -12.23 4.77 -6.02
CA ASN A 86 -11.67 5.93 -6.69
C ASN A 86 -10.53 6.55 -5.85
N HIS A 87 -9.95 7.66 -6.33
CA HIS A 87 -8.88 8.36 -5.63
C HIS A 87 -9.27 8.78 -4.21
N GLU A 88 -10.48 9.30 -3.97
CA GLU A 88 -10.91 9.66 -2.61
C GLU A 88 -10.91 8.44 -1.68
N GLY A 89 -11.33 7.28 -2.18
CA GLY A 89 -11.42 6.05 -1.40
C GLY A 89 -10.08 5.60 -0.80
N ARG A 90 -8.95 5.96 -1.42
CA ARG A 90 -7.61 5.63 -0.88
C ARG A 90 -7.14 6.57 0.22
N MET A 91 -7.79 7.71 0.39
CA MET A 91 -7.37 8.69 1.38
C MET A 91 -7.63 8.20 2.81
N VAL A 92 -6.99 8.88 3.75
CA VAL A 92 -7.41 8.86 5.15
C VAL A 92 -8.68 9.72 5.32
N PRO A 93 -9.52 9.49 6.35
CA PRO A 93 -10.81 10.16 6.49
C PRO A 93 -10.78 11.70 6.49
N ASP A 94 -9.69 12.32 6.95
CA ASP A 94 -9.51 13.78 6.93
C ASP A 94 -8.80 14.30 5.65
N GLY A 95 -8.40 13.40 4.75
CA GLY A 95 -7.66 13.69 3.53
C GLY A 95 -6.25 14.27 3.75
N ALA A 96 -5.81 14.44 4.99
CA ALA A 96 -4.65 15.26 5.34
C ALA A 96 -3.34 14.48 5.33
N ALA A 97 -3.38 13.15 5.48
CA ALA A 97 -2.19 12.32 5.59
C ALA A 97 -1.99 11.41 4.36
N ALA A 98 -0.76 11.42 3.85
CA ALA A 98 -0.31 10.42 2.88
C ALA A 98 0.18 9.19 3.64
N TRP A 99 0.24 8.06 2.95
CA TRP A 99 0.68 6.83 3.59
C TRP A 99 1.56 5.97 2.68
N TRP A 100 2.58 5.38 3.29
CA TRP A 100 3.60 4.58 2.61
C TRP A 100 3.11 3.16 2.32
N LEU A 101 3.57 2.62 1.19
CA LEU A 101 3.46 1.20 0.83
C LEU A 101 4.76 0.49 1.22
N ARG A 102 4.72 -0.84 1.34
CA ARG A 102 5.95 -1.63 1.54
C ARG A 102 6.82 -1.70 0.29
N THR A 103 6.23 -1.62 -0.91
CA THR A 103 6.96 -1.72 -2.17
C THR A 103 7.94 -0.54 -2.35
N PRO A 104 9.24 -0.80 -2.53
CA PRO A 104 10.22 0.22 -2.88
C PRO A 104 9.92 0.86 -4.25
N ALA A 105 10.22 2.15 -4.39
CA ALA A 105 10.06 2.90 -5.64
C ALA A 105 11.41 3.21 -6.32
N GLY A 106 12.39 2.31 -6.12
CA GLY A 106 13.74 2.40 -6.67
C GLY A 106 14.61 3.52 -6.09
N VAL A 107 15.66 3.87 -6.83
CA VAL A 107 16.63 4.91 -6.48
C VAL A 107 16.62 5.93 -7.61
N GLU A 108 16.33 7.19 -7.28
CA GLU A 108 16.34 8.28 -8.25
C GLU A 108 17.23 9.41 -7.73
N GLY A 109 18.16 9.91 -8.55
CA GLY A 109 19.13 10.93 -8.13
C GLY A 109 20.01 10.49 -6.95
N GLY A 110 20.28 9.18 -6.83
CA GLY A 110 21.11 8.61 -5.76
C GLY A 110 20.42 8.45 -4.40
N THR A 111 19.10 8.69 -4.31
CA THR A 111 18.35 8.54 -3.06
C THR A 111 17.21 7.52 -3.21
N GLU A 112 17.08 6.64 -2.21
CA GLU A 112 16.00 5.65 -2.16
C GLU A 112 14.62 6.30 -2.07
N ARG A 113 13.67 5.73 -2.82
CA ARG A 113 12.27 6.14 -2.80
C ARG A 113 11.38 4.99 -2.35
N ALA A 114 10.19 5.36 -1.86
CA ALA A 114 9.12 4.43 -1.54
C ALA A 114 7.85 4.83 -2.27
N TRP A 115 6.98 3.86 -2.53
CA TRP A 115 5.64 4.12 -3.03
C TRP A 115 4.77 4.67 -1.90
N ARG A 116 3.93 5.66 -2.23
CA ARG A 116 2.89 6.18 -1.33
C ARG A 116 1.58 6.41 -2.06
N VAL A 117 0.52 6.45 -1.28
CA VAL A 117 -0.70 7.15 -1.63
C VAL A 117 -0.61 8.59 -1.13
N THR A 118 -0.89 9.55 -2.01
CA THR A 118 -0.82 10.98 -1.69
C THR A 118 -2.04 11.47 -0.88
N HIS A 119 -1.81 12.50 -0.06
CA HIS A 119 -2.85 13.27 0.61
C HIS A 119 -3.37 14.37 -0.30
N ARG A 120 -4.47 15.01 0.11
CA ARG A 120 -5.00 16.18 -0.59
C ARG A 120 -4.13 17.41 -0.29
N TYR A 121 -3.19 17.69 -1.19
CA TYR A 121 -2.54 19.01 -1.23
C TYR A 121 -3.37 20.00 -2.09
N ASP A 122 -3.89 19.50 -3.21
CA ASP A 122 -4.82 20.13 -4.14
C ASP A 122 -5.65 19.03 -4.85
N ASP A 123 -6.60 19.40 -5.72
CA ASP A 123 -7.42 18.44 -6.47
C ASP A 123 -6.60 17.60 -7.47
N ASN A 124 -5.35 17.99 -7.73
CA ASN A 124 -4.44 17.30 -8.67
C ASN A 124 -3.55 16.24 -8.01
N ASN A 125 -3.55 16.10 -6.68
CA ASN A 125 -2.73 15.13 -5.94
C ASN A 125 -3.55 14.23 -5.00
N LEU A 126 -4.85 14.12 -5.22
CA LEU A 126 -5.74 13.35 -4.37
C LEU A 126 -5.55 11.84 -4.58
N GLY A 127 -5.13 11.10 -3.55
CA GLY A 127 -5.13 9.62 -3.52
C GLY A 127 -4.32 8.92 -4.63
N GLN A 128 -3.31 9.57 -5.20
CA GLN A 128 -2.50 9.05 -6.30
C GLN A 128 -1.42 8.10 -5.82
N LEU A 129 -1.03 7.15 -6.66
CA LEU A 129 0.18 6.37 -6.45
C LEU A 129 1.39 7.16 -6.95
N ARG A 130 2.25 7.58 -6.02
CA ARG A 130 3.49 8.31 -6.35
C ARG A 130 4.69 7.72 -5.64
N SER A 131 5.83 7.81 -6.29
CA SER A 131 7.13 7.68 -5.62
C SER A 131 7.38 8.93 -4.77
N GLY A 132 7.96 8.73 -3.59
CA GLY A 132 8.33 9.81 -2.69
C GLY A 132 9.65 9.54 -1.99
N TRP A 133 10.34 10.62 -1.62
CA TRP A 133 11.53 10.54 -0.78
C TRP A 133 11.18 9.99 0.60
N ARG A 134 12.00 9.06 1.11
CA ARG A 134 11.84 8.50 2.46
C ARG A 134 12.15 9.50 3.59
N THR A 135 12.24 10.79 3.29
CA THR A 135 12.72 11.86 4.18
C THR A 135 11.65 12.51 5.04
N THR A 136 10.37 12.12 4.89
CA THR A 136 9.25 12.83 5.55
C THR A 136 8.70 12.07 6.75
N SER A 137 8.91 12.62 7.95
CA SER A 137 8.36 12.16 9.25
C SER A 137 6.84 12.30 9.39
N TRP A 138 6.18 12.97 8.44
CA TRP A 138 4.74 13.25 8.46
C TRP A 138 3.88 12.13 7.86
N LEU A 139 4.51 11.14 7.23
CA LEU A 139 3.81 10.08 6.51
C LEU A 139 3.83 8.80 7.34
N ASN A 140 2.63 8.30 7.62
CA ASN A 140 2.44 7.10 8.41
C ASN A 140 2.24 5.89 7.49
N ILE A 141 2.47 4.70 8.03
CA ILE A 141 2.06 3.48 7.36
C ILE A 141 0.60 3.22 7.75
N ARG A 142 -0.25 2.88 6.77
CA ARG A 142 -1.64 2.46 7.01
C ARG A 142 -1.67 0.96 7.32
N PRO A 143 -1.98 0.53 8.57
CA PRO A 143 -2.06 -0.88 8.89
C PRO A 143 -3.27 -1.53 8.22
N ALA A 144 -3.06 -2.74 7.69
CA ALA A 144 -4.09 -3.59 7.12
C ALA A 144 -4.15 -4.94 7.86
N LEU A 145 -5.33 -5.56 7.83
CA LEU A 145 -5.61 -6.88 8.38
C LEU A 145 -6.38 -7.68 7.33
N ILE A 146 -6.12 -8.99 7.25
CA ILE A 146 -7.05 -9.93 6.64
C ILE A 146 -7.83 -10.55 7.79
N ILE A 147 -9.14 -10.39 7.81
CA ILE A 147 -10.03 -10.99 8.81
C ILE A 147 -10.84 -12.10 8.20
N ASN A 148 -11.30 -13.03 9.02
CA ASN A 148 -12.29 -14.02 8.60
C ASN A 148 -13.61 -13.28 8.24
N GLN A 149 -14.15 -13.56 7.05
CA GLN A 149 -15.53 -13.14 6.69
C GLN A 149 -16.54 -14.10 7.30
#